data_AF-C5EZ57-F1
#
_entry.id   AF-C5EZ57-F1
#
_cell.length_a   1.000
_cell.length_b   1.000
_cell.length_c   1.000
_cell.angle_alpha   90.00
_cell.angle_beta   90.00
_cell.angle_gamma   90.00
#
_symmetry.space_group_name_H-M   'P 1'
#
loop_
_entity.id
_entity.type
_entity.pdbx_description
1 polymer ?
#
loop_
_entity_poly.entity_id
_entity_poly.type
_entity_poly.pdbx_seq_one_letter_code
_entity_poly.pdbx_strand_id
1 'polypeptide(L)'
;MRTKPSIIRCQKRAHAYFTTLKYLDNLKSQFQDENILNFLNNSCKWVMEKALKFLQRGGYNVAKITKQELLEYKQYASKKRILCIYFPRLYSIPKYIRLKLQGKNIYLD
;
A
#
# COMPACT_ATOMS: atom_id res chain seq x y z
N MET A 1 -4.48 16.79 21.55
CA MET A 1 -4.42 16.70 20.07
C MET A 1 -3.34 15.69 19.66
N ARG A 2 -3.66 14.62 18.91
CA ARG A 2 -2.61 13.76 18.32
C ARG A 2 -2.00 14.48 17.13
N THR A 3 -0.72 14.86 17.24
CA THR A 3 0.04 15.43 16.12
C THR A 3 0.07 14.43 14.96
N LYS A 4 -0.23 14.90 13.74
CA LYS A 4 -0.11 14.05 12.55
C LYS A 4 1.35 13.60 12.44
N PRO A 5 1.62 12.29 12.27
CA PRO A 5 3.00 11.82 12.12
C PRO A 5 3.65 12.50 10.92
N SER A 6 4.91 12.92 11.08
CA SER A 6 5.67 13.51 9.98
C SER A 6 5.73 12.57 8.77
N ILE A 7 5.80 13.15 7.58
CA ILE A 7 5.90 12.43 6.31
C ILE A 7 7.06 11.42 6.35
N ILE A 8 8.21 11.85 6.87
CA ILE A 8 9.42 11.03 7.07
C ILE A 8 9.15 9.82 7.98
N ARG A 9 8.41 10.01 9.08
CA ARG A 9 8.04 8.90 9.98
C ARG A 9 7.11 7.90 9.30
N CYS A 10 6.20 8.36 8.45
CA CYS A 10 5.35 7.48 7.66
C CYS A 10 6.18 6.66 6.67
N GLN A 11 7.12 7.29 5.96
CA GLN A 11 8.00 6.61 5.00
C GLN A 11 8.87 5.54 5.66
N LYS A 12 9.53 5.87 6.79
CA LYS A 12 10.33 4.89 7.56
C LYS A 12 9.50 3.68 7.99
N ARG A 13 8.25 3.92 8.42
CA ARG A 13 7.32 2.83 8.79
C ARG A 13 6.90 2.01 7.58
N ALA A 14 6.57 2.66 6.47
CA ALA A 14 6.24 1.96 5.22
C ALA A 14 7.37 1.03 4.79
N HIS A 15 8.62 1.53 4.83
CA HIS A 15 9.81 0.73 4.54
C HIS A 15 9.96 -0.45 5.49
N ALA A 16 9.87 -0.22 6.81
CA ALA A 16 9.99 -1.29 7.80
C ALA A 16 8.96 -2.41 7.56
N TYR A 17 7.68 -2.06 7.35
CA TYR A 17 6.65 -3.04 7.02
C TYR A 17 6.94 -3.73 5.69
N PHE A 18 7.42 -3.01 4.68
CA PHE A 18 7.75 -3.63 3.39
C PHE A 18 8.90 -4.62 3.50
N THR A 19 9.95 -4.32 4.28
CA THR A 19 11.04 -5.26 4.57
C THR A 19 10.51 -6.50 5.32
N THR A 20 9.63 -6.32 6.30
CA THR A 20 8.98 -7.45 6.99
C THR A 20 8.15 -8.30 6.04
N LEU A 21 7.47 -7.70 5.06
CA LEU A 21 6.71 -8.44 4.04
C LEU A 21 7.62 -9.34 3.22
N LYS A 22 8.76 -8.81 2.72
CA LYS A 22 9.75 -9.60 1.97
C LYS A 22 10.25 -10.79 2.81
N TYR A 23 10.56 -10.54 4.08
CA TYR A 23 11.03 -11.57 5.00
C TYR A 23 9.99 -12.68 5.21
N LEU A 24 8.74 -12.32 5.51
CA LEU A 24 7.67 -13.29 5.75
C LEU A 24 7.33 -14.10 4.49
N ASP A 25 7.34 -13.46 3.31
CA ASP A 25 7.07 -14.15 2.05
C ASP A 25 8.18 -15.17 1.73
N ASN A 26 9.45 -14.79 1.93
CA ASN A 26 10.58 -15.70 1.78
C ASN A 26 10.56 -16.85 2.79
N LEU A 27 10.09 -16.62 4.02
CA LEU A 27 9.96 -17.68 5.02
C LEU A 27 8.96 -18.76 4.61
N LYS A 28 7.94 -18.44 3.80
CA LYS A 28 6.94 -19.43 3.38
C LYS A 28 7.55 -20.60 2.63
N SER A 29 8.63 -20.42 1.87
CA SER A 29 9.26 -21.52 1.13
C SER A 29 9.98 -22.52 2.04
N GLN A 30 10.13 -22.22 3.34
CA GLN A 30 10.82 -23.06 4.31
C GLN A 30 9.88 -23.98 5.11
N PHE A 31 8.56 -23.81 4.97
CA PHE A 31 7.57 -24.56 5.72
C PHE A 31 6.62 -25.29 4.77
N GLN A 32 6.25 -26.52 5.14
CA GLN A 32 5.25 -27.33 4.43
C GLN A 32 3.92 -27.44 5.20
N ASP A 33 3.91 -27.10 6.48
CA ASP A 33 2.71 -27.13 7.32
C ASP A 33 1.70 -26.07 6.87
N GLU A 34 0.49 -26.52 6.51
CA GLU A 34 -0.59 -25.66 6.02
C GLU A 34 -1.04 -24.61 7.04
N ASN A 35 -1.04 -24.93 8.34
CA ASN A 35 -1.42 -23.98 9.38
C ASN A 35 -0.39 -22.84 9.48
N ILE A 36 0.89 -23.18 9.38
CA ILE A 36 1.98 -22.20 9.37
C ILE A 36 1.91 -21.34 8.10
N LEU A 37 1.68 -21.95 6.94
CA LEU A 37 1.54 -21.23 5.66
C LEU A 37 0.33 -20.29 5.67
N ASN A 38 -0.80 -20.69 6.25
CA ASN A 38 -1.97 -19.84 6.41
C ASN A 38 -1.71 -18.67 7.35
N PHE A 39 -1.02 -18.91 8.47
CA PHE A 39 -0.59 -17.86 9.39
C PHE A 39 0.35 -16.85 8.70
N LEU A 40 1.35 -17.32 7.96
CA LEU A 40 2.29 -16.48 7.21
C LEU A 40 1.57 -15.68 6.11
N ASN A 41 0.62 -16.29 5.39
CA ASN A 41 -0.20 -15.59 4.40
C ASN A 41 -1.02 -14.44 5.02
N ASN A 42 -1.67 -14.70 6.16
CA ASN A 42 -2.45 -13.68 6.86
C ASN A 42 -1.55 -12.56 7.42
N SER A 43 -0.36 -12.93 7.90
CA SER A 43 0.66 -11.98 8.34
C SER A 43 1.15 -11.10 7.18
N CYS A 44 1.45 -11.68 6.02
CA CYS A 44 1.82 -10.94 4.81
C CYS A 44 0.73 -9.94 4.39
N LYS A 45 -0.55 -10.37 4.40
CA LYS A 45 -1.68 -9.47 4.12
C LYS A 45 -1.71 -8.29 5.09
N TRP A 46 -1.62 -8.56 6.40
CA TRP A 46 -1.65 -7.50 7.42
C TRP A 46 -0.47 -6.53 7.31
N VAL A 47 0.74 -7.04 7.09
CA VAL A 47 1.95 -6.24 6.95
C VAL A 47 1.88 -5.36 5.69
N MET A 48 1.50 -5.96 4.56
CA MET A 48 1.27 -5.23 3.30
C MET A 48 0.27 -4.09 3.53
N GLU A 49 -0.85 -4.41 4.16
CA GLU A 49 -1.88 -3.46 4.54
C GLU A 49 -1.37 -2.25 5.35
N LYS A 50 -0.46 -2.46 6.30
CA LYS A 50 0.19 -1.38 7.06
C LYS A 50 1.15 -0.58 6.18
N ALA A 51 1.98 -1.24 5.38
CA ALA A 51 2.90 -0.59 4.45
C ALA A 51 2.14 0.38 3.53
N LEU A 52 1.05 -0.08 2.91
CA LEU A 52 0.22 0.72 2.00
C LEU A 52 -0.40 1.94 2.69
N LYS A 53 -0.88 1.76 3.94
CA LYS A 53 -1.46 2.86 4.73
C LYS A 53 -0.43 3.95 5.03
N PHE A 54 0.81 3.57 5.31
CA PHE A 54 1.88 4.53 5.56
C PHE A 54 2.38 5.17 4.26
N LEU A 55 2.43 4.44 3.14
CA LEU A 55 2.72 5.01 1.81
C LEU A 55 1.68 6.03 1.37
N GLN A 56 0.39 5.75 1.59
CA GLN A 56 -0.68 6.70 1.28
C GLN A 56 -0.53 8.03 2.04
N ARG A 57 -0.01 7.98 3.28
CA ARG A 57 0.19 9.17 4.13
C ARG A 57 1.52 9.88 3.89
N GLY A 58 2.58 9.12 3.61
CA GLY A 58 3.94 9.62 3.43
C GLY A 58 4.32 9.93 1.99
N GLY A 59 3.47 9.59 1.03
CA GLY A 59 3.78 9.71 -0.39
C GLY A 59 4.68 8.57 -0.87
N TYR A 60 4.45 8.19 -2.12
CA TYR A 60 5.10 7.03 -2.73
C TYR A 60 6.55 7.30 -3.18
N ASN A 61 6.78 8.48 -3.76
CA ASN A 61 8.03 8.83 -4.46
C ASN A 61 9.29 8.90 -3.58
N VAL A 62 9.17 8.78 -2.25
CA VAL A 62 10.27 9.06 -1.31
C VAL A 62 10.55 7.86 -0.38
N ALA A 63 9.72 6.81 -0.40
CA ALA A 63 9.84 5.69 0.54
C ALA A 63 10.95 4.67 0.20
N LYS A 64 11.76 4.90 -0.85
CA LYS A 64 12.75 3.95 -1.40
C LYS A 64 12.16 2.57 -1.76
N ILE A 65 10.84 2.50 -1.97
CA ILE A 65 10.14 1.31 -2.44
C ILE A 65 9.71 1.60 -3.87
N THR A 66 10.16 0.78 -4.81
CA THR A 66 9.82 0.94 -6.23
C THR A 66 8.49 0.29 -6.58
N LYS A 67 7.92 0.71 -7.72
CA LYS A 67 6.56 0.33 -8.15
C LYS A 67 6.50 -1.15 -8.48
N GLN A 68 7.57 -1.62 -9.09
CA GLN A 68 7.76 -3.01 -9.47
C GLN A 68 7.86 -3.89 -8.22
N GLU A 69 8.68 -3.51 -7.24
CA GLU A 69 8.78 -4.25 -5.98
C GLU A 69 7.42 -4.37 -5.27
N LEU A 70 6.60 -3.32 -5.28
CA LEU A 70 5.29 -3.38 -4.64
C LEU A 70 4.26 -4.22 -5.43
N LEU A 71 4.43 -4.32 -6.75
CA LEU A 71 3.60 -5.15 -7.64
C LEU A 71 3.87 -6.64 -7.47
N GLU A 72 5.10 -7.03 -7.15
CA GLU A 72 5.48 -8.42 -6.86
C GLU A 72 4.59 -8.99 -5.75
N TYR A 73 4.30 -8.19 -4.72
CA TYR A 73 3.49 -8.59 -3.57
C TYR A 73 2.00 -8.21 -3.68
N LYS A 74 1.50 -7.92 -4.90
CA LYS A 74 0.10 -7.49 -5.11
C LYS A 74 -0.95 -8.47 -4.57
N GLN A 75 -0.62 -9.77 -4.51
CA GLN A 75 -1.49 -10.82 -4.00
C GLN A 75 -1.88 -10.65 -2.52
N TYR A 76 -1.06 -9.95 -1.75
CA TYR A 76 -1.31 -9.68 -0.32
C TYR A 76 -2.08 -8.39 -0.07
N ALA A 77 -2.28 -7.57 -1.10
CA ALA A 77 -2.95 -6.29 -0.97
C ALA A 77 -4.40 -6.34 -1.44
N SER A 78 -5.27 -5.62 -0.73
CA SER A 78 -6.62 -5.37 -1.22
C SER A 78 -6.58 -4.47 -2.47
N LYS A 79 -7.36 -4.81 -3.51
CA LYS A 79 -7.40 -4.10 -4.81
C LYS A 79 -7.51 -2.57 -4.65
N LYS A 80 -8.34 -2.11 -3.70
CA LYS A 80 -8.51 -0.66 -3.41
C LYS A 80 -7.23 0.01 -2.90
N ARG A 81 -6.41 -0.66 -2.08
CA ARG A 81 -5.19 -0.08 -1.49
C ARG A 81 -4.02 -0.03 -2.45
N ILE A 82 -3.87 -1.04 -3.31
CA ILE A 82 -2.96 -1.02 -4.47
C ILE A 82 -3.20 0.28 -5.22
N LEU A 83 -4.45 0.53 -5.61
CA LEU A 83 -4.80 1.70 -6.37
C LEU A 83 -4.50 3.04 -5.67
N CYS A 84 -4.69 3.13 -4.35
CA CYS A 84 -4.28 4.29 -3.53
C CYS A 84 -2.79 4.64 -3.63
N ILE A 85 -1.94 3.68 -3.99
CA ILE A 85 -0.49 3.89 -4.13
C ILE A 85 -0.13 4.38 -5.52
N TYR A 86 -0.78 3.86 -6.55
CA TYR A 86 -0.57 4.32 -7.94
C TYR A 86 -1.15 5.71 -8.14
N PHE A 87 -2.22 6.04 -7.43
CA PHE A 87 -2.89 7.32 -7.58
C PHE A 87 -3.25 7.95 -6.23
N PRO A 88 -2.28 8.26 -5.36
CA PRO A 88 -2.54 8.78 -4.02
C PRO A 88 -3.38 10.06 -4.04
N ARG A 89 -3.31 10.83 -5.14
CA ARG A 89 -4.13 12.02 -5.40
C ARG A 89 -5.57 11.73 -5.88
N LEU A 90 -5.85 10.57 -6.50
CA LEU A 90 -7.19 10.17 -6.96
C LEU A 90 -7.96 9.38 -5.89
N TYR A 91 -7.29 8.69 -4.98
CA TYR A 91 -7.97 7.90 -3.94
C TYR A 91 -8.39 8.72 -2.71
N SER A 92 -8.25 10.04 -2.79
CA SER A 92 -9.16 11.02 -2.16
C SER A 92 -10.00 11.66 -3.26
N ILE A 93 -11.05 10.96 -3.70
CA ILE A 93 -11.97 11.24 -4.82
C ILE A 93 -11.26 11.46 -6.18
N PRO A 94 -11.48 10.57 -7.18
CA PRO A 94 -10.92 10.74 -8.51
C PRO A 94 -11.23 12.13 -9.08
N LYS A 95 -10.23 12.82 -9.64
CA LYS A 95 -10.36 14.20 -10.15
C LYS A 95 -11.58 14.37 -11.08
N TYR A 96 -11.88 13.36 -11.90
CA TYR A 96 -13.05 13.38 -12.79
C TYR A 96 -14.38 13.34 -12.03
N ILE A 97 -14.48 12.57 -10.93
CA ILE A 97 -15.65 12.55 -10.04
C ILE A 97 -15.75 13.89 -9.30
N ARG A 98 -14.63 14.41 -8.79
CA ARG A 98 -14.59 15.72 -8.12
C ARG A 98 -15.02 16.85 -9.05
N LEU A 99 -14.61 16.82 -10.31
CA LEU A 99 -14.98 17.82 -11.31
C LEU A 99 -16.42 17.66 -11.81
N LYS A 100 -16.91 16.42 -11.98
CA LYS A 100 -18.34 16.13 -12.19
C LYS A 100 -19.20 16.67 -11.03
N LEU A 101 -18.80 16.43 -9.78
CA LEU A 101 -19.48 16.94 -8.58
C LEU A 101 -19.40 18.48 -8.44
N GLN A 102 -18.42 19.12 -9.09
CA GLN A 102 -18.29 20.58 -9.17
C GLN A 102 -19.04 21.19 -10.37
N GLY A 103 -19.86 20.41 -11.08
CA GLY A 103 -20.63 20.87 -12.24
C GLY A 103 -19.77 21.19 -13.47
N LYS A 104 -18.49 20.80 -13.49
CA LYS A 104 -17.62 21.01 -14.63
C LYS A 104 -17.72 19.80 -15.57
N ASN A 105 -18.33 20.01 -16.74
CA ASN A 105 -18.37 19.02 -17.81
C ASN A 105 -16.93 18.67 -18.23
N ILE A 106 -16.57 17.39 -18.09
CA ILE A 106 -15.37 16.84 -18.69
C ILE A 106 -15.87 15.92 -19.79
N TYR A 107 -15.74 16.37 -21.03
CA TYR A 107 -15.70 15.48 -22.17
C TYR A 107 -14.36 14.73 -22.09
N LEU A 108 -14.43 13.42 -21.94
CA LEU A 108 -13.29 12.53 -22.11
C LEU A 108 -13.47 11.94 -23.51
N ASP A 109 -12.70 12.45 -24.47
CA ASP A 109 -12.39 11.71 -25.71
C ASP A 109 -11.47 10.52 -25.38
#